data_AF-A0A7W6AMG6-F1
#
_entry.id   AF-A0A7W6AMG6-F1
#
_cell.length_a   1.000
_cell.length_b   1.000
_cell.length_c   1.000
_cell.angle_alpha   90.00
_cell.angle_beta   90.00
_cell.angle_gamma   90.00
#
_symmetry.space_group_name_H-M   'P 1'
#
loop_
_entity.id
_entity.type
_entity.pdbx_description
1 polymer ?
#
loop_
_entity_poly.entity_id
_entity_poly.type
_entity_poly.pdbx_seq_one_letter_code
_entity_poly.pdbx_strand_id
1 'polypeptide(L)'
;MRYINELPANAITQFLAQREAAMCGDRTAQEHLTVLDGAYWGAPSADLFDVLAVEIGRGRRGADGGRRTAALIALFGEEDVPEVVRLCNDVFEEVETQNASRLSRIVRRINNHKSSPADLAWLLVQAEALTDDLILTASPFEGDQDGAEELRRQVVRARKPWVCHWTRRPITLGERHLAIVERYDGKVLTTRHSLLSVYLDVAGEDPAAAIELAPAEHRRAA
;
A
#
# COMPACT_ATOMS: atom_id res chain seq x y z
N MET A 1 7.98 8.35 -20.41
CA MET A 1 7.53 9.75 -20.26
C MET A 1 7.86 10.14 -18.83
N ARG A 2 8.26 11.39 -18.55
CA ARG A 2 8.59 11.83 -17.18
C ARG A 2 7.59 12.91 -16.80
N TYR A 3 6.77 12.68 -15.78
CA TYR A 3 5.65 13.57 -15.46
C TYR A 3 6.12 14.95 -14.98
N ILE A 4 7.36 15.06 -14.49
CA ILE A 4 7.97 16.35 -14.12
C ILE A 4 7.99 17.34 -15.28
N ASN A 5 8.02 16.88 -16.54
CA ASN A 5 8.04 17.73 -17.72
C ASN A 5 6.66 18.29 -18.09
N GLU A 6 5.60 17.81 -17.44
CA GLU A 6 4.21 18.26 -17.64
C GLU A 6 3.80 19.34 -16.64
N LEU A 7 4.69 19.66 -15.69
CA LEU A 7 4.50 20.76 -14.74
C LEU A 7 4.75 22.13 -15.38
N PRO A 8 4.15 23.20 -14.81
CA PRO A 8 4.54 24.58 -15.11
C PRO A 8 6.04 24.80 -14.88
N ALA A 9 6.69 25.62 -15.73
CA ALA A 9 8.13 25.86 -15.66
C ALA A 9 8.58 26.44 -14.30
N ASN A 10 7.71 27.24 -13.67
CA ASN A 10 7.95 27.81 -12.34
C ASN A 10 7.94 26.71 -11.26
N ALA A 11 6.91 25.86 -11.24
CA ALA A 11 6.84 24.68 -10.37
C ALA A 11 8.05 23.74 -10.53
N ILE A 12 8.49 23.49 -11.77
CA ILE A 12 9.71 22.68 -12.02
C ILE A 12 10.92 23.35 -11.36
N THR A 13 11.10 24.65 -11.58
CA THR A 13 12.24 25.40 -11.06
C THR A 13 12.27 25.38 -9.53
N GLN A 14 11.13 25.61 -8.89
CA GLN A 14 11.02 25.58 -7.43
C GLN A 14 11.27 24.19 -6.86
N PHE A 15 10.69 23.15 -7.47
CA PHE A 15 10.86 21.77 -7.03
C PHE A 15 12.33 21.34 -7.09
N LEU A 16 13.03 21.67 -8.20
CA LEU A 16 14.44 21.35 -8.36
C LEU A 16 15.32 22.12 -7.36
N ALA A 17 15.00 23.38 -7.07
CA ALA A 17 15.71 24.18 -6.07
C ALA A 17 15.54 23.61 -4.66
N GLN A 18 14.33 23.22 -4.27
CA GLN A 18 14.04 22.61 -2.97
C GLN A 18 14.71 21.24 -2.82
N ARG A 19 14.70 20.42 -3.87
CA ARG A 19 15.45 19.16 -3.89
C ARG A 19 16.94 19.39 -3.67
N GLU A 20 17.54 20.35 -4.37
CA GLU A 20 18.96 20.67 -4.23
C GLU A 20 19.29 21.15 -2.81
N ALA A 21 18.45 22.02 -2.23
CA ALA A 21 18.58 22.46 -0.85
C ALA A 21 18.52 21.28 0.13
N ALA A 22 17.56 20.35 -0.05
CA ALA A 22 17.43 19.17 0.79
C ALA A 22 18.66 18.25 0.70
N MET A 23 19.21 18.06 -0.50
CA MET A 23 20.45 17.30 -0.73
C MET A 23 21.68 17.97 -0.11
N CYS A 24 21.70 19.30 -0.07
CA CYS A 24 22.73 20.09 0.61
C CYS A 24 22.56 20.15 2.15
N GLY A 25 21.53 19.51 2.71
CA GLY A 25 21.32 19.42 4.16
C GLY A 25 20.35 20.44 4.75
N ASP A 26 19.59 21.18 3.93
CA ASP A 26 18.54 22.08 4.42
C ASP A 26 17.41 21.27 5.07
N ARG A 27 17.28 21.39 6.39
CA ARG A 27 16.31 20.62 7.19
C ARG A 27 14.86 20.94 6.84
N THR A 28 14.57 22.17 6.44
CA THR A 28 13.22 22.61 6.09
C THR A 28 12.80 21.99 4.75
N ALA A 29 13.69 22.02 3.75
CA ALA A 29 13.44 21.37 2.47
C ALA A 29 13.30 19.85 2.60
N GLN A 30 14.12 19.23 3.47
CA GLN A 30 13.99 17.81 3.81
C GLN A 30 12.65 17.48 4.47
N GLU A 31 12.17 18.33 5.37
CA GLU A 31 10.89 18.17 6.04
C GLU A 31 9.72 18.25 5.04
N HIS A 32 9.72 19.23 4.12
CA HIS A 32 8.67 19.35 3.09
C HIS A 32 8.55 18.09 2.23
N LEU A 33 9.68 17.51 1.81
CA LEU A 33 9.68 16.26 1.03
C LEU A 33 9.19 15.08 1.89
N THR A 34 9.61 15.00 3.15
CA THR A 34 9.21 13.93 4.08
C THR A 34 7.72 13.97 4.40
N VAL A 35 7.13 15.16 4.58
CA VAL A 35 5.69 15.35 4.86
C VAL A 35 4.80 14.81 3.73
N LEU A 36 5.32 14.81 2.51
CA LEU A 36 4.65 14.24 1.33
C LEU A 36 5.06 12.79 1.06
N ASP A 37 5.65 12.11 2.05
CA ASP A 37 6.18 10.74 1.95
C ASP A 37 7.22 10.57 0.81
N GLY A 38 7.85 11.69 0.39
CA GLY A 38 8.90 11.72 -0.64
C GLY A 38 10.28 11.37 -0.08
N ALA A 39 10.78 10.18 -0.38
CA ALA A 39 12.16 9.80 -0.08
C ALA A 39 13.13 10.49 -1.05
N TYR A 40 13.76 11.59 -0.62
CA TYR A 40 14.64 12.41 -1.46
C TYR A 40 16.10 11.90 -1.56
N TRP A 41 16.44 10.84 -0.82
CA TRP A 41 17.79 10.26 -0.85
C TRP A 41 18.01 9.37 -2.09
N GLY A 42 18.93 9.77 -2.96
CA GLY A 42 19.55 8.91 -3.98
C GLY A 42 18.79 8.71 -5.29
N ALA A 43 17.59 9.27 -5.45
CA ALA A 43 16.82 9.18 -6.69
C ALA A 43 17.15 10.32 -7.70
N PRO A 44 17.23 10.03 -9.01
CA PRO A 44 17.17 11.05 -10.06
C PRO A 44 15.93 11.94 -9.90
N SER A 45 16.03 13.23 -10.27
CA SER A 45 14.96 14.22 -10.03
C SER A 45 13.61 13.86 -10.63
N ALA A 46 13.60 13.23 -11.80
CA ALA A 46 12.37 12.78 -12.44
C ALA A 46 11.74 11.60 -11.72
N ASP A 47 12.56 10.64 -11.29
CA ASP A 47 12.08 9.45 -10.58
C ASP A 47 11.54 9.85 -9.18
N LEU A 48 12.12 10.90 -8.58
CA LEU A 48 11.59 11.50 -7.35
C LEU A 48 10.21 12.12 -7.56
N PHE A 49 10.00 12.87 -8.65
CA PHE A 49 8.70 13.48 -8.91
C PHE A 49 7.63 12.42 -9.19
N ASP A 50 7.93 11.39 -9.97
CA ASP A 50 6.95 10.34 -10.28
C ASP A 50 6.50 9.61 -9.00
N VAL A 51 7.42 9.32 -8.07
CA VAL A 51 7.08 8.76 -6.75
C VAL A 51 6.24 9.74 -5.93
N LEU A 52 6.66 11.00 -5.87
CA LEU A 52 5.97 12.05 -5.12
C LEU A 52 4.55 12.29 -5.67
N ALA A 53 4.37 12.24 -6.99
CA ALA A 53 3.08 12.42 -7.64
C ALA A 53 2.07 11.34 -7.22
N VAL A 54 2.52 10.08 -7.15
CA VAL A 54 1.70 8.97 -6.64
C VAL A 54 1.32 9.19 -5.17
N GLU A 55 2.24 9.65 -4.31
CA GLU A 55 1.95 9.89 -2.88
C GLU A 55 1.08 11.15 -2.65
N ILE A 56 1.19 12.16 -3.51
CA ILE A 56 0.30 13.33 -3.51
C ILE A 56 -1.12 12.89 -3.91
N GLY A 57 -1.26 12.18 -5.04
CA GLY A 57 -2.55 11.71 -5.55
C GLY A 57 -3.23 10.68 -4.65
N ARG A 58 -2.46 9.81 -3.99
CA ARG A 58 -2.97 8.87 -2.98
C ARG A 58 -3.63 9.59 -1.80
N GLY A 59 -3.19 10.82 -1.49
CA GLY A 59 -3.86 11.71 -0.55
C GLY A 59 -4.24 11.05 0.76
N ARG A 60 -3.29 10.89 1.70
CA ARG A 60 -3.63 10.47 3.08
C ARG A 60 -4.71 11.39 3.65
N ARG A 61 -5.95 10.89 3.73
CA ARG A 61 -7.07 11.50 4.46
C ARG A 61 -6.76 11.39 5.95
N GLY A 62 -6.05 12.37 6.49
CA GLY A 62 -5.62 12.41 7.88
C GLY A 62 -5.45 13.84 8.40
N ALA A 63 -5.29 13.97 9.72
CA ALA A 63 -5.34 15.21 10.50
C ALA A 63 -4.25 16.26 10.22
N ASP A 64 -3.40 16.09 9.20
CA ASP A 64 -2.25 16.97 8.91
C ASP A 64 -2.34 17.69 7.55
N GLY A 65 -3.57 17.95 7.08
CA GLY A 65 -3.83 18.62 5.79
C GLY A 65 -3.13 19.98 5.65
N GLY A 66 -3.07 20.76 6.74
CA GLY A 66 -2.40 22.06 6.74
C GLY A 66 -0.89 21.98 6.46
N ARG A 67 -0.18 21.00 7.04
CA ARG A 67 1.25 20.81 6.77
C ARG A 67 1.51 20.32 5.36
N ARG A 68 0.64 19.44 4.83
CA ARG A 68 0.75 18.99 3.43
C ARG A 68 0.56 20.15 2.46
N THR A 69 -0.43 21.01 2.68
CA THR A 69 -0.62 22.21 1.85
C THR A 69 0.59 23.13 1.92
N ALA A 70 1.14 23.38 3.11
CA ALA A 70 2.36 24.19 3.26
C ALA A 70 3.55 23.58 2.51
N ALA A 71 3.74 22.26 2.59
CA ALA A 71 4.79 21.56 1.85
C ALA A 71 4.60 21.66 0.32
N LEU A 72 3.36 21.51 -0.19
CA LEU A 72 3.06 21.67 -1.62
C LEU A 72 3.38 23.10 -2.10
N ILE A 73 2.95 24.11 -1.35
CA ILE A 73 3.24 25.52 -1.66
C ILE A 73 4.75 25.76 -1.65
N ALA A 74 5.47 25.23 -0.67
CA ALA A 74 6.91 25.42 -0.58
C ALA A 74 7.70 24.70 -1.68
N LEU A 75 7.20 23.56 -2.16
CA LEU A 75 7.87 22.76 -3.20
C LEU A 75 7.57 23.25 -4.62
N PHE A 76 6.36 23.72 -4.88
CA PHE A 76 5.91 24.00 -6.25
C PHE A 76 5.45 25.45 -6.46
N GLY A 77 5.23 26.21 -5.40
CA GLY A 77 4.77 27.59 -5.47
C GLY A 77 3.25 27.67 -5.42
N GLU A 78 2.74 28.62 -4.65
CA GLU A 78 1.30 28.75 -4.33
C GLU A 78 0.41 28.79 -5.58
N GLU A 79 0.84 29.54 -6.60
CA GLU A 79 0.09 29.73 -7.85
C GLU A 79 -0.03 28.44 -8.67
N ASP A 80 0.97 27.54 -8.59
CA ASP A 80 1.05 26.32 -9.40
C ASP A 80 0.46 25.09 -8.68
N VAL A 81 0.19 25.17 -7.36
CA VAL A 81 -0.33 24.03 -6.56
C VAL A 81 -1.59 23.39 -7.17
N PRO A 82 -2.62 24.13 -7.63
CA PRO A 82 -3.82 23.51 -8.21
C PRO A 82 -3.52 22.63 -9.43
N GLU A 83 -2.61 23.07 -10.29
CA GLU A 83 -2.22 22.33 -11.49
C GLU A 83 -1.34 21.12 -11.15
N VAL A 84 -0.40 21.27 -10.22
CA VAL A 84 0.42 20.16 -9.69
C VAL A 84 -0.47 19.08 -9.10
N VAL A 85 -1.43 19.45 -8.24
CA VAL A 85 -2.34 18.47 -7.61
C VAL A 85 -3.17 17.74 -8.66
N ARG A 86 -3.67 18.45 -9.68
CA ARG A 86 -4.40 17.82 -10.79
C ARG A 86 -3.53 16.80 -11.51
N LEU A 87 -2.31 17.18 -11.91
CA LEU A 87 -1.39 16.25 -12.56
C LEU A 87 -1.07 15.05 -11.66
N CYS A 88 -0.80 15.25 -10.38
CA CYS A 88 -0.52 14.17 -9.44
C CYS A 88 -1.72 13.20 -9.31
N ASN A 89 -2.95 13.70 -9.35
CA ASN A 89 -4.15 12.86 -9.38
C ASN A 89 -4.22 12.06 -10.69
N ASP A 90 -4.00 12.69 -11.84
CA ASP A 90 -4.00 12.02 -13.16
C ASP A 90 -2.94 10.89 -13.21
N VAL A 91 -1.73 11.17 -12.70
CA VAL A 91 -0.65 10.18 -12.57
C VAL A 91 -1.03 9.03 -11.65
N PHE A 92 -1.62 9.35 -10.50
CA PHE A 92 -2.06 8.35 -9.53
C PHE A 92 -3.14 7.44 -10.15
N GLU A 93 -4.14 8.00 -10.84
CA GLU A 93 -5.18 7.23 -11.53
C GLU A 93 -4.61 6.31 -12.63
N GLU A 94 -3.63 6.80 -13.39
CA GLU A 94 -2.93 5.99 -14.40
C GLU A 94 -2.21 4.80 -13.75
N VAL A 95 -1.42 5.06 -12.70
CA VAL A 95 -0.66 4.03 -11.97
C VAL A 95 -1.59 3.01 -11.33
N GLU A 96 -2.68 3.45 -10.69
CA GLU A 96 -3.66 2.54 -10.08
C GLU A 96 -4.36 1.67 -11.12
N THR A 97 -4.69 2.22 -12.30
CA THR A 97 -5.26 1.46 -13.41
C THR A 97 -4.30 0.36 -13.90
N GLN A 98 -3.00 0.68 -14.01
CA GLN A 98 -1.97 -0.29 -14.38
C GLN A 98 -1.77 -1.35 -13.29
N ASN A 99 -1.78 -0.95 -12.02
CA ASN A 99 -1.68 -1.84 -10.87
C ASN A 99 -2.86 -2.82 -10.80
N ALA A 100 -4.10 -2.34 -10.95
CA ALA A 100 -5.30 -3.18 -10.99
C ALA A 100 -5.23 -4.20 -12.14
N SER A 101 -4.84 -3.76 -13.34
CA SER A 101 -4.64 -4.63 -14.50
C SER A 101 -3.54 -5.68 -14.28
N ARG A 102 -2.48 -5.34 -13.55
CA ARG A 102 -1.42 -6.27 -13.17
C ARG A 102 -1.89 -7.26 -12.10
N LEU A 103 -2.59 -6.78 -11.08
CA LEU A 103 -3.15 -7.58 -9.99
C LEU A 103 -4.08 -8.65 -10.53
N SER A 104 -5.05 -8.28 -11.37
CA SER A 104 -5.98 -9.23 -12.02
C SER A 104 -5.23 -10.34 -12.77
N ARG A 105 -4.17 -10.00 -13.51
CA ARG A 105 -3.34 -11.00 -14.21
C ARG A 105 -2.56 -11.89 -13.25
N ILE A 106 -2.08 -11.37 -12.13
CA ILE A 106 -1.37 -12.14 -11.09
C ILE A 106 -2.34 -13.08 -10.39
N VAL A 107 -3.49 -12.60 -9.94
CA VAL A 107 -4.57 -13.40 -9.31
C VAL A 107 -4.95 -14.56 -10.24
N ARG A 108 -5.18 -14.30 -11.52
CA ARG A 108 -5.42 -15.36 -12.52
C ARG A 108 -4.28 -16.38 -12.58
N ARG A 109 -3.01 -15.95 -12.50
CA ARG A 109 -1.87 -16.89 -12.48
C ARG A 109 -1.83 -17.70 -11.19
N ILE A 110 -2.12 -17.10 -10.04
CA ILE A 110 -2.19 -17.78 -8.75
C ILE A 110 -3.24 -18.90 -8.79
N ASN A 111 -4.45 -18.60 -9.24
CA ASN A 111 -5.56 -19.56 -9.32
C ASN A 111 -5.30 -20.69 -10.32
N ASN A 112 -4.39 -20.48 -11.28
CA ASN A 112 -3.94 -21.51 -12.21
C ASN A 112 -2.62 -22.19 -11.78
N HIS A 113 -2.14 -21.92 -10.55
CA HIS A 113 -0.86 -22.37 -10.01
C HIS A 113 0.36 -22.06 -10.89
N LYS A 114 0.33 -20.93 -11.59
CA LYS A 114 1.37 -20.44 -12.52
C LYS A 114 2.01 -19.13 -12.03
N SER A 115 1.84 -18.76 -10.76
CA SER A 115 2.48 -17.57 -10.21
C SER A 115 3.99 -17.75 -10.13
N SER A 116 4.71 -16.67 -10.41
CA SER A 116 6.17 -16.63 -10.36
C SER A 116 6.67 -15.97 -9.07
N PRO A 117 7.96 -16.16 -8.70
CA PRO A 117 8.56 -15.41 -7.59
C PRO A 117 8.46 -13.89 -7.76
N ALA A 118 8.51 -13.39 -9.00
CA ALA A 118 8.37 -11.97 -9.30
C ALA A 118 6.93 -11.46 -9.04
N ASP A 119 5.92 -12.30 -9.27
CA ASP A 119 4.53 -11.96 -8.93
C ASP A 119 4.38 -11.81 -7.42
N LEU A 120 4.92 -12.75 -6.66
CA LEU A 120 4.88 -12.72 -5.20
C LEU A 120 5.65 -11.53 -4.62
N ALA A 121 6.85 -11.24 -5.15
CA ALA A 121 7.62 -10.08 -4.72
C ALA A 121 6.86 -8.76 -4.95
N TRP A 122 6.20 -8.62 -6.11
CA TRP A 122 5.38 -7.45 -6.39
C TRP A 122 4.19 -7.34 -5.43
N LEU A 123 3.46 -8.45 -5.20
CA LEU A 123 2.33 -8.47 -4.26
C LEU A 123 2.75 -8.10 -2.82
N LEU A 124 3.93 -8.54 -2.37
CA LEU A 124 4.44 -8.20 -1.04
C LEU A 124 4.69 -6.70 -0.90
N VAL A 125 5.27 -6.06 -1.93
CA VAL A 125 5.46 -4.60 -1.95
C VAL A 125 4.12 -3.87 -1.86
N GLN A 126 3.12 -4.31 -2.63
CA GLN A 126 1.79 -3.69 -2.59
C GLN A 126 1.09 -3.92 -1.25
N ALA A 127 1.21 -5.12 -0.69
CA ALA A 127 0.62 -5.47 0.60
C ALA A 127 1.23 -4.67 1.76
N GLU A 128 2.53 -4.39 1.74
CA GLU A 128 3.18 -3.53 2.73
C GLU A 128 2.64 -2.10 2.71
N ALA A 129 2.22 -1.60 1.54
CA ALA A 129 1.68 -0.26 1.36
C ALA A 129 0.23 -0.09 1.88
N LEU A 130 -0.47 -1.17 2.25
CA LEU A 130 -1.82 -1.09 2.81
C LEU A 130 -1.86 -0.22 4.09
N THR A 131 -2.89 0.61 4.23
CA THR A 131 -3.12 1.35 5.47
C THR A 131 -3.78 0.45 6.52
N ASP A 132 -3.71 0.82 7.80
CA ASP A 132 -4.42 0.07 8.85
C ASP A 132 -5.93 0.03 8.57
N ASP A 133 -6.50 1.13 8.08
CA ASP A 133 -7.92 1.21 7.73
C ASP A 133 -8.29 0.22 6.62
N LEU A 134 -7.50 0.15 5.54
CA LEU A 134 -7.71 -0.84 4.46
C LEU A 134 -7.51 -2.27 4.96
N ILE A 135 -6.56 -2.51 5.87
CA ILE A 135 -6.39 -3.85 6.45
C ILE A 135 -7.64 -4.25 7.25
N LEU A 136 -8.27 -3.30 7.94
CA LEU A 136 -9.48 -3.54 8.72
C LEU A 136 -10.73 -3.73 7.87
N THR A 137 -10.72 -3.37 6.57
CA THR A 137 -11.87 -3.62 5.68
C THR A 137 -11.90 -5.02 5.09
N ALA A 138 -10.84 -5.80 5.25
CA ALA A 138 -10.79 -7.19 4.78
C ALA A 138 -11.99 -7.98 5.31
N SER A 139 -12.65 -8.75 4.45
CA SER A 139 -13.82 -9.53 4.83
C SER A 139 -13.52 -11.03 4.72
N PRO A 140 -12.64 -11.56 5.59
CA PRO A 140 -12.12 -12.91 5.43
C PRO A 140 -13.15 -14.04 5.67
N PHE A 141 -14.42 -13.71 5.88
CA PHE A 141 -15.48 -14.63 6.25
C PHE A 141 -16.77 -14.47 5.42
N GLU A 142 -16.77 -13.68 4.34
CA GLU A 142 -17.92 -13.60 3.45
C GLU A 142 -18.05 -14.89 2.61
N GLY A 143 -18.94 -15.80 3.04
CA GLY A 143 -19.39 -16.89 2.18
C GLY A 143 -19.92 -18.14 2.89
N ASP A 144 -19.24 -18.63 3.94
CA ASP A 144 -19.44 -20.03 4.38
C ASP A 144 -19.43 -20.25 5.90
N GLN A 145 -19.50 -19.20 6.72
CA GLN A 145 -19.52 -19.35 8.19
C GLN A 145 -20.90 -19.04 8.78
N ASP A 146 -21.87 -19.90 8.48
CA ASP A 146 -23.04 -20.06 9.33
C ASP A 146 -22.56 -20.52 10.73
N GLY A 147 -22.26 -19.55 11.62
CA GLY A 147 -21.97 -19.81 13.05
C GLY A 147 -20.71 -19.17 13.64
N ALA A 148 -19.92 -18.40 12.89
CA ALA A 148 -18.84 -17.60 13.46
C ALA A 148 -19.32 -16.20 13.86
N GLU A 149 -19.02 -15.79 15.09
CA GLU A 149 -19.28 -14.44 15.59
C GLU A 149 -17.96 -13.71 15.77
N GLU A 150 -17.71 -12.66 14.98
CA GLU A 150 -16.54 -11.80 15.18
C GLU A 150 -16.69 -11.00 16.49
N LEU A 151 -15.75 -11.19 17.42
CA LEU A 151 -15.74 -10.50 18.71
C LEU A 151 -14.86 -9.25 18.68
N ARG A 152 -13.76 -9.30 17.91
CA ARG A 152 -12.79 -8.22 17.82
C ARG A 152 -11.92 -8.35 16.58
N ARG A 153 -11.68 -7.21 15.93
CA ARG A 153 -10.72 -7.06 14.83
C ARG A 153 -9.70 -5.99 15.16
N GLN A 154 -8.45 -6.24 14.80
CA GLN A 154 -7.36 -5.28 15.04
C GLN A 154 -6.17 -5.55 14.14
N VAL A 155 -5.47 -4.47 13.81
CA VAL A 155 -4.14 -4.53 13.20
C VAL A 155 -3.10 -4.59 14.31
N VAL A 156 -2.24 -5.60 14.29
CA VAL A 156 -1.23 -5.83 15.32
C VAL A 156 0.12 -6.16 14.70
N ARG A 157 1.20 -5.97 15.46
CA ARG A 157 2.54 -6.45 15.09
C ARG A 157 2.85 -7.77 15.77
N ALA A 158 3.41 -8.70 15.01
CA ALA A 158 3.81 -10.01 15.51
C ALA A 158 4.91 -9.88 16.58
N ARG A 159 4.62 -10.33 17.80
CA ARG A 159 5.60 -10.39 18.90
C ARG A 159 6.45 -11.66 18.90
N LYS A 160 6.09 -12.63 18.06
CA LYS A 160 6.78 -13.88 17.78
C LYS A 160 6.34 -14.36 16.38
N PRO A 161 7.04 -15.31 15.75
CA PRO A 161 6.59 -15.88 14.48
C PRO A 161 5.17 -16.46 14.61
N TRP A 162 4.33 -16.15 13.63
CA TRP A 162 2.99 -16.72 13.47
C TRP A 162 2.84 -17.34 12.09
N VAL A 163 1.70 -17.97 11.84
CA VAL A 163 1.34 -18.52 10.53
C VAL A 163 0.03 -17.88 10.09
N CYS A 164 0.01 -17.40 8.86
CA CYS A 164 -1.20 -16.87 8.25
C CYS A 164 -2.26 -17.97 8.12
N HIS A 165 -3.51 -17.65 8.46
CA HIS A 165 -4.62 -18.60 8.44
C HIS A 165 -4.91 -19.12 7.02
N TRP A 166 -4.97 -18.24 6.01
CA TRP A 166 -5.23 -18.63 4.62
C TRP A 166 -4.00 -19.15 3.88
N THR A 167 -2.98 -18.30 3.73
CA THR A 167 -1.81 -18.64 2.91
C THR A 167 -0.91 -19.67 3.56
N ARG A 168 -1.08 -19.94 4.88
CA ARG A 168 -0.18 -20.78 5.69
C ARG A 168 1.29 -20.33 5.66
N ARG A 169 1.56 -19.13 5.15
CA ARG A 169 2.91 -18.56 5.11
C ARG A 169 3.29 -18.00 6.48
N PRO A 170 4.59 -17.97 6.81
CA PRO A 170 5.05 -17.34 8.04
C PRO A 170 4.71 -15.84 8.06
N ILE A 171 4.26 -15.38 9.22
CA ILE A 171 4.22 -13.96 9.60
C ILE A 171 5.43 -13.73 10.49
N THR A 172 6.35 -12.90 10.03
CA THR A 172 7.65 -12.69 10.67
C THR A 172 7.56 -11.81 11.91
N LEU A 173 8.56 -11.86 12.79
CA LEU A 173 8.62 -11.01 13.98
C LEU A 173 8.61 -9.52 13.57
N GLY A 174 7.75 -8.73 14.19
CA GLY A 174 7.57 -7.30 13.90
C GLY A 174 6.62 -6.99 12.75
N GLU A 175 6.25 -8.00 11.94
CA GLU A 175 5.35 -7.85 10.81
C GLU A 175 3.95 -7.46 11.28
N ARG A 176 3.41 -6.42 10.63
CA ARG A 176 2.02 -5.99 10.82
C ARG A 176 1.10 -7.00 10.15
N HIS A 177 -0.01 -7.34 10.81
CA HIS A 177 -0.98 -8.29 10.26
C HIS A 177 -2.36 -8.06 10.88
N LEU A 178 -3.39 -8.58 10.23
CA LEU A 178 -4.75 -8.57 10.74
C LEU A 178 -4.92 -9.73 11.73
N ALA A 179 -5.45 -9.44 12.92
CA ALA A 179 -5.85 -10.46 13.88
C ALA A 179 -7.34 -10.31 14.17
N ILE A 180 -8.06 -11.41 14.00
CA ILE A 180 -9.49 -11.49 14.27
C ILE A 180 -9.72 -12.49 15.39
N VAL A 181 -10.45 -12.05 16.41
CA VAL A 181 -10.91 -12.89 17.50
C VAL A 181 -12.37 -13.20 17.21
N GLU A 182 -12.67 -14.48 17.14
CA GLU A 182 -13.98 -14.99 16.74
C GLU A 182 -14.44 -16.08 17.69
N ARG A 183 -15.76 -16.23 17.83
CA ARG A 183 -16.40 -17.35 18.51
C ARG A 183 -16.96 -18.28 17.44
N TYR A 184 -16.49 -19.52 17.43
CA TYR A 184 -16.97 -20.57 16.52
C TYR A 184 -17.25 -21.83 17.34
N ASP A 185 -18.44 -22.40 17.21
CA ASP A 185 -18.88 -23.59 17.94
C ASP A 185 -18.61 -23.49 19.47
N GLY A 186 -18.97 -22.34 20.05
CA GLY A 186 -18.77 -22.04 21.47
C GLY A 186 -17.32 -21.81 21.93
N LYS A 187 -16.34 -21.92 21.03
CA LYS A 187 -14.92 -21.71 21.34
C LYS A 187 -14.45 -20.36 20.82
N VAL A 188 -13.67 -19.65 21.65
CA VAL A 188 -13.00 -18.43 21.23
C VAL A 188 -11.66 -18.81 20.59
N LEU A 189 -11.46 -18.38 19.36
CA LEU A 189 -10.21 -18.58 18.63
C LEU A 189 -9.72 -17.25 18.03
N THR A 190 -8.46 -17.23 17.61
CA THR A 190 -7.85 -16.06 16.98
C THR A 190 -7.20 -16.47 15.67
N THR A 191 -7.76 -16.00 14.57
CA THR A 191 -7.15 -16.12 13.24
C THR A 191 -6.25 -14.93 12.97
N ARG A 192 -5.18 -15.19 12.21
CA ARG A 192 -4.16 -14.19 11.86
C ARG A 192 -3.97 -14.20 10.35
N HIS A 193 -4.06 -13.04 9.72
CA HIS A 193 -3.96 -12.91 8.26
C HIS A 193 -2.81 -11.96 7.92
N SER A 194 -1.82 -12.47 7.20
CA SER A 194 -0.69 -11.68 6.68
C SER A 194 -1.17 -10.51 5.81
N LEU A 195 -0.32 -9.50 5.61
CA LEU A 195 -0.66 -8.40 4.69
C LEU A 195 -0.92 -8.91 3.27
N LEU A 196 -0.18 -9.94 2.82
CA LEU A 196 -0.38 -10.55 1.51
C LEU A 196 -1.79 -11.13 1.34
N SER A 197 -2.26 -11.91 2.32
CA SER A 197 -3.63 -12.44 2.31
C SER A 197 -4.67 -11.32 2.30
N VAL A 198 -4.46 -10.31 3.13
CA VAL A 198 -5.39 -9.17 3.23
C VAL A 198 -5.42 -8.37 1.93
N TYR A 199 -4.27 -8.19 1.27
CA TYR A 199 -4.20 -7.50 -0.01
C TYR A 199 -4.96 -8.23 -1.13
N LEU A 200 -4.88 -9.56 -1.18
CA LEU A 200 -5.60 -10.36 -2.17
C LEU A 200 -7.12 -10.35 -1.94
N ASP A 201 -7.56 -10.22 -0.69
CA ASP A 201 -8.97 -10.05 -0.36
C ASP A 201 -9.46 -8.63 -0.70
N VAL A 202 -8.80 -7.60 -0.15
CA VAL A 202 -9.26 -6.21 -0.26
C VAL A 202 -9.08 -5.63 -1.66
N ALA A 203 -7.91 -5.83 -2.28
CA ALA A 203 -7.59 -5.26 -3.58
C ALA A 203 -7.76 -6.28 -4.71
N GLY A 204 -7.50 -7.56 -4.43
CA GLY A 204 -7.67 -8.62 -5.41
C GLY A 204 -9.11 -9.08 -5.58
N GLU A 205 -10.00 -8.76 -4.62
CA GLU A 205 -11.39 -9.21 -4.55
C GLU A 205 -11.52 -10.74 -4.68
N ASP A 206 -10.47 -11.47 -4.28
CA ASP A 206 -10.38 -12.92 -4.41
C ASP A 206 -9.64 -13.51 -3.20
N PRO A 207 -10.33 -13.71 -2.06
CA PRO A 207 -9.75 -14.36 -0.89
C PRO A 207 -9.30 -15.81 -1.19
N ALA A 208 -9.92 -16.48 -2.16
CA ALA A 208 -9.52 -17.84 -2.54
C ALA A 208 -8.11 -17.87 -3.15
N ALA A 209 -7.70 -16.81 -3.86
CA ALA A 209 -6.33 -16.68 -4.34
C ALA A 209 -5.30 -16.72 -3.19
N ALA A 210 -5.64 -16.25 -1.99
CA ALA A 210 -4.76 -16.37 -0.83
C ALA A 210 -4.60 -17.82 -0.36
N ILE A 211 -5.67 -18.62 -0.41
CA ILE A 211 -5.65 -20.06 -0.11
C ILE A 211 -4.80 -20.81 -1.15
N GLU A 212 -4.89 -20.40 -2.41
CA GLU A 212 -4.12 -21.00 -3.50
C GLU A 212 -2.60 -20.83 -3.36
N LEU A 213 -2.16 -19.83 -2.59
CA LEU A 213 -0.76 -19.64 -2.22
C LEU A 213 -0.27 -20.56 -1.10
N ALA A 214 -1.16 -21.33 -0.46
CA ALA A 214 -0.78 -22.27 0.58
C ALA A 214 0.03 -23.45 0.01
N PRO A 215 0.92 -24.07 0.82
CA PRO A 215 1.63 -25.28 0.43
C PRO A 215 0.66 -26.37 -0.05
N ALA A 216 1.05 -27.13 -1.06
CA ALA A 216 0.17 -28.10 -1.72
C ALA A 216 -0.46 -29.15 -0.78
N GLU A 217 0.24 -29.50 0.31
CA GLU A 217 -0.24 -30.39 1.37
C GLU A 217 -1.43 -29.82 2.14
N HIS A 218 -1.51 -28.49 2.28
CA HIS A 218 -2.56 -27.80 3.02
C HIS A 218 -3.77 -27.47 2.15
N ARG A 219 -3.58 -27.28 0.83
CA ARG A 219 -4.68 -27.05 -0.12
C ARG A 219 -5.61 -28.26 -0.30
N ARG A 220 -5.16 -29.47 0.06
CA ARG A 220 -5.98 -30.70 -0.02
C ARG A 220 -6.85 -30.94 1.21
N ALA A 221 -6.67 -30.16 2.26
CA ALA A 221 -7.32 -30.32 3.57
C ALA A 221 -8.24 -29.15 3.95
N ALA A 222 -8.26 -28.10 3.13
CA ALA A 222 -9.22 -26.99 3.17
C ALA A 222 -10.33 -27.27 2.15
#